data_AF-I3VSY9-F1
#
_entry.id   AF-I3VSY9-F1
#
_cell.length_a   1.000
_cell.length_b   1.000
_cell.length_c   1.000
_cell.angle_alpha   90.00
_cell.angle_beta   90.00
_cell.angle_gamma   90.00
#
_symmetry.space_group_name_H-M   'P 1'
#
loop_
_entity.id
_entity.type
_entity.pdbx_description
1 polymer ?
#
loop_
_entity_poly.entity_id
_entity_poly.type
_entity_poly.pdbx_seq_one_letter_code
_entity_poly.pdbx_strand_id
1 'polypeptide(L)'
;MIFAILKTNFDIVCSNNKLISFIIWYENGMFYNYNINPGDSIMNIKIREALFNDYKSISTLVKEVHSLHVKNRPDVYVDVENPFTEERFKEILNDDKGKIFVVEDSNNEIIAYSIVEIMTTRNIPILKERKFVYIDDLCVSSNHRRKGIGRMLFKYIVDYAKKLGYDTLELTVWEFNSDAIKFYESLGMTTKNRRMELKI
;
A
#
# COMPACT_ATOMS: atom_id res chain seq x y z
N MET A 1 -13.08 43.39 1.51
CA MET A 1 -13.00 42.23 2.43
C MET A 1 -12.22 41.16 1.69
N ILE A 2 -10.96 40.95 2.11
CA ILE A 2 -9.97 40.09 1.48
C ILE A 2 -10.24 38.65 1.93
N PHE A 3 -10.34 37.69 1.00
CA PHE A 3 -9.80 36.35 1.22
C PHE A 3 -9.29 35.77 -0.11
N ALA A 4 -8.12 35.14 0.01
CA ALA A 4 -7.22 34.76 -1.05
C ALA A 4 -7.74 33.59 -1.88
N ILE A 5 -7.45 33.65 -3.19
CA ILE A 5 -7.49 32.51 -4.09
C ILE A 5 -6.34 31.58 -3.69
N LEU A 6 -6.63 30.52 -2.93
CA LEU A 6 -5.72 29.39 -2.79
C LEU A 6 -5.73 28.63 -4.11
N LYS A 7 -4.56 28.49 -4.74
CA LYS A 7 -4.33 27.67 -5.94
C LYS A 7 -4.70 26.21 -5.64
N THR A 8 -5.93 25.82 -5.94
CA THR A 8 -6.33 24.42 -6.09
C THR A 8 -6.05 24.00 -7.53
N ASN A 9 -5.06 23.13 -7.73
CA ASN A 9 -4.93 22.42 -9.00
C ASN A 9 -5.98 21.31 -9.03
N PHE A 10 -6.92 21.42 -9.97
CA PHE A 10 -7.92 20.40 -10.25
C PHE A 10 -7.44 19.56 -11.44
N ASP A 11 -7.23 18.27 -11.24
CA ASP A 11 -7.08 17.33 -12.35
C ASP A 11 -8.39 16.56 -12.52
N ILE A 12 -9.09 16.85 -13.62
CA ILE A 12 -10.29 16.12 -14.05
C ILE A 12 -9.84 15.01 -14.99
N VAL A 13 -9.96 13.76 -14.57
CA VAL A 13 -9.74 12.61 -15.47
C VAL A 13 -11.10 12.11 -15.96
N CYS A 14 -11.45 12.43 -17.21
CA CYS A 14 -12.64 11.92 -17.88
C CYS A 14 -12.29 10.71 -18.76
N SER A 15 -13.04 9.62 -18.61
CA SER A 15 -13.14 8.55 -19.61
C SER A 15 -14.61 8.16 -19.76
N ASN A 16 -15.12 8.14 -21.00
CA ASN A 16 -16.47 7.74 -21.38
C ASN A 16 -17.64 8.43 -20.64
N ASN A 17 -17.60 9.77 -20.49
CA ASN A 17 -18.73 10.59 -20.02
C ASN A 17 -19.39 10.16 -18.69
N LYS A 18 -18.68 9.43 -17.83
CA LYS A 18 -19.03 9.24 -16.41
C LYS A 18 -17.95 9.90 -15.56
N LEU A 19 -18.34 10.68 -14.54
CA LEU A 19 -17.40 11.23 -13.56
C LEU A 19 -16.77 10.07 -12.76
N ILE A 20 -15.45 9.89 -12.87
CA ILE A 20 -14.74 8.71 -12.34
C ILE A 20 -14.23 8.92 -10.91
N SER A 21 -13.89 10.15 -10.50
CA SER A 21 -13.46 10.47 -9.12
C SER A 21 -13.26 11.98 -8.92
N PHE A 22 -13.35 12.43 -7.66
CA PHE A 22 -12.76 13.71 -7.22
C PHE A 22 -11.57 13.41 -6.29
N ILE A 23 -10.42 13.99 -6.58
CA ILE A 23 -9.23 13.94 -5.72
C ILE A 23 -9.07 15.34 -5.12
N ILE A 24 -9.11 15.44 -3.80
CA ILE A 24 -8.87 16.70 -3.08
C ILE A 24 -7.56 16.57 -2.31
N TRP A 25 -6.63 17.47 -2.59
CA TRP A 25 -5.34 17.57 -1.92
C TRP A 25 -5.46 18.48 -0.68
N TYR A 26 -5.02 18.01 0.48
CA TYR A 26 -4.81 18.84 1.68
C TYR A 26 -3.40 18.63 2.24
N GLU A 27 -2.89 19.60 3.00
CA GLU A 27 -1.55 19.57 3.62
C GLU A 27 -1.31 18.35 4.54
N ASN A 28 -2.35 17.60 4.93
CA ASN A 28 -2.29 16.48 5.88
C ASN A 28 -2.86 15.14 5.35
N GLY A 29 -3.01 14.95 4.03
CA GLY A 29 -3.41 13.66 3.43
C GLY A 29 -4.23 13.75 2.15
N MET A 30 -4.50 12.59 1.54
CA MET A 30 -5.36 12.47 0.34
C MET A 30 -6.72 11.90 0.72
N PHE A 31 -7.79 12.59 0.30
CA PHE A 31 -9.17 12.08 0.34
C PHE A 31 -9.56 11.57 -1.04
N TYR A 32 -10.11 10.35 -1.08
CA TYR A 32 -10.63 9.75 -2.30
C TYR A 32 -12.15 9.58 -2.17
N ASN A 33 -12.92 10.33 -2.96
CA ASN A 33 -14.35 10.09 -3.11
C ASN A 33 -14.54 9.05 -4.23
N TYR A 34 -14.98 7.84 -3.87
CA TYR A 34 -15.23 6.77 -4.83
C TYR A 34 -16.73 6.63 -5.11
N ASN A 35 -17.13 6.79 -6.37
CA ASN A 35 -18.48 6.47 -6.84
C ASN A 35 -18.63 4.96 -7.00
N ILE A 36 -19.41 4.34 -6.11
CA ILE A 36 -19.94 3.00 -6.28
C ILE A 36 -21.33 3.14 -6.95
N ASN A 37 -21.88 2.06 -7.51
CA ASN A 37 -23.16 2.03 -8.22
C ASN A 37 -24.27 2.82 -7.49
N PRO A 38 -25.25 3.38 -8.22
CA PRO A 38 -26.34 4.14 -7.60
C PRO A 38 -27.12 3.24 -6.62
N GLY A 39 -26.91 3.47 -5.32
CA GLY A 39 -27.45 2.66 -4.22
C GLY A 39 -26.48 2.47 -3.05
N ASP A 40 -25.17 2.58 -3.30
CA ASP A 40 -24.15 2.41 -2.27
C ASP A 40 -23.79 3.77 -1.62
N SER A 41 -23.72 3.80 -0.28
CA SER A 41 -23.31 4.99 0.47
C SER A 41 -21.87 5.39 0.13
N ILE A 42 -21.61 6.70 0.07
CA ILE A 42 -20.27 7.25 -0.16
C ILE A 42 -19.39 6.82 1.03
N MET A 43 -18.52 5.83 0.83
CA MET A 43 -17.47 5.52 1.80
C MET A 43 -16.42 6.63 1.73
N ASN A 44 -16.42 7.50 2.73
CA ASN A 44 -15.36 8.48 2.90
C ASN A 44 -14.13 7.76 3.43
N ILE A 45 -13.08 7.68 2.62
CA ILE A 45 -11.86 6.94 2.96
C ILE A 45 -10.67 7.91 2.90
N LYS A 46 -9.81 7.81 3.92
CA LYS A 46 -8.61 8.64 4.06
C LYS A 46 -7.35 7.78 3.98
N ILE A 47 -6.36 8.23 3.19
CA ILE A 47 -5.01 7.64 3.20
C ILE A 47 -4.06 8.59 3.90
N ARG A 48 -3.27 8.07 4.85
CA ARG A 48 -2.29 8.82 5.64
C ARG A 48 -1.12 7.95 6.08
N GLU A 49 -0.05 8.58 6.56
CA GLU A 49 0.99 7.87 7.33
C GLU A 49 0.40 7.34 8.64
N ALA A 50 0.90 6.18 9.07
CA ALA A 50 0.52 5.55 10.32
C ALA A 50 1.05 6.35 11.52
N LEU A 51 0.27 6.36 12.59
CA LEU A 51 0.63 6.86 13.90
C LEU A 51 0.89 5.69 14.84
N PHE A 52 1.56 5.97 15.96
CA PHE A 52 1.86 4.94 16.95
C PHE A 52 0.60 4.17 17.42
N ASN A 53 -0.53 4.88 17.57
CA ASN A 53 -1.79 4.29 18.03
C ASN A 53 -2.45 3.36 17.00
N ASP A 54 -2.02 3.34 15.74
CA ASP A 54 -2.54 2.43 14.72
C ASP A 54 -1.97 1.00 14.87
N TYR A 55 -0.96 0.79 15.72
CA TYR A 55 -0.24 -0.48 15.87
C TYR A 55 -1.17 -1.68 16.02
N LYS A 56 -2.16 -1.60 16.92
CA LYS A 56 -3.07 -2.74 17.20
C LYS A 56 -3.88 -3.14 15.97
N SER A 57 -4.41 -2.15 15.24
CA SER A 57 -5.20 -2.40 14.03
C SER A 57 -4.33 -2.96 12.91
N ILE A 58 -3.11 -2.41 12.72
CA ILE A 58 -2.17 -2.90 11.73
C ILE A 58 -1.71 -4.33 12.07
N SER A 59 -1.33 -4.60 13.32
CA SER A 59 -0.89 -5.94 13.78
C SER A 59 -1.97 -7.00 13.52
N THR A 60 -3.25 -6.65 13.69
CA THR A 60 -4.38 -7.53 13.35
C THR A 60 -4.40 -7.88 11.85
N LEU A 61 -4.20 -6.88 10.98
CA LEU A 61 -4.15 -7.09 9.54
C LEU A 61 -2.89 -7.86 9.10
N VAL A 62 -1.74 -7.65 9.76
CA VAL A 62 -0.52 -8.44 9.51
C VAL A 62 -0.75 -9.90 9.89
N LYS A 63 -1.48 -10.18 10.98
CA LYS A 63 -1.84 -11.56 11.35
C LYS A 63 -2.72 -12.25 10.30
N GLU A 64 -3.59 -11.53 9.59
CA GLU A 64 -4.33 -12.10 8.44
C GLU A 64 -3.38 -12.58 7.33
N VAL A 65 -2.40 -11.74 6.97
CA VAL A 65 -1.40 -12.05 5.93
C VAL A 65 -0.51 -13.20 6.40
N HIS A 66 -0.03 -13.17 7.64
CA HIS A 66 0.84 -14.21 8.20
C HIS A 66 0.15 -15.57 8.21
N SER A 67 -1.12 -15.62 8.62
CA SER A 67 -1.92 -16.86 8.64
C SER A 67 -2.02 -17.50 7.25
N LEU A 68 -2.14 -16.68 6.19
CA LEU A 68 -2.10 -17.17 4.81
C LEU A 68 -0.74 -17.79 4.46
N HIS A 69 0.36 -17.17 4.89
CA HIS A 69 1.71 -17.67 4.63
C HIS A 69 2.01 -18.98 5.38
N VAL A 70 1.68 -19.06 6.68
CA VAL A 70 1.79 -20.29 7.48
C VAL A 70 1.01 -21.43 6.83
N LYS A 71 -0.21 -21.17 6.37
CA LYS A 71 -1.04 -22.19 5.70
C LYS A 71 -0.40 -22.76 4.44
N ASN A 72 0.22 -21.91 3.61
CA ASN A 72 0.71 -22.31 2.29
C ASN A 72 2.21 -22.67 2.26
N ARG A 73 3.00 -22.17 3.22
CA ARG A 73 4.44 -22.41 3.38
C ARG A 73 4.81 -22.65 4.85
N PRO A 74 4.25 -23.69 5.49
CA PRO A 74 4.58 -24.03 6.89
C PRO A 74 6.05 -24.47 7.06
N ASP A 75 6.73 -24.79 5.96
CA ASP A 75 8.17 -25.05 5.89
C ASP A 75 9.03 -23.77 6.03
N VAL A 76 8.44 -22.59 5.77
CA VAL A 76 9.12 -21.29 5.85
C VAL A 76 8.61 -20.46 7.03
N TYR A 77 7.30 -20.54 7.33
CA TYR A 77 6.63 -19.69 8.30
C TYR A 77 6.15 -20.46 9.52
N VAL A 78 6.56 -20.00 10.70
CA VAL A 78 6.10 -20.52 11.99
C VAL A 78 4.83 -19.78 12.43
N ASP A 79 3.84 -20.51 12.94
CA ASP A 79 2.66 -19.87 13.53
C ASP A 79 3.02 -19.23 14.87
N VAL A 80 2.82 -17.91 14.95
CA VAL A 80 3.08 -17.10 16.14
C VAL A 80 1.92 -16.16 16.35
N GLU A 81 1.55 -15.91 17.61
CA GLU A 81 0.41 -15.06 17.94
C GLU A 81 0.61 -13.62 17.46
N ASN A 82 1.81 -13.07 17.66
CA ASN A 82 2.19 -11.73 17.23
C ASN A 82 3.31 -11.75 16.18
N PRO A 83 3.01 -11.80 14.87
CA PRO A 83 4.01 -11.80 13.81
C PRO A 83 4.66 -10.42 13.57
N PHE A 84 4.11 -9.35 14.15
CA PHE A 84 4.60 -7.99 13.96
C PHE A 84 4.68 -7.24 15.28
N THR A 85 5.89 -7.20 15.83
CA THR A 85 6.12 -6.65 17.18
C THR A 85 6.00 -5.13 17.22
N GLU A 86 5.68 -4.61 18.40
CA GLU A 86 5.56 -3.17 18.61
C GLU A 86 6.92 -2.48 18.43
N GLU A 87 8.01 -3.15 18.82
CA GLU A 87 9.38 -2.69 18.61
C GLU A 87 9.66 -2.50 17.11
N ARG A 88 9.34 -3.51 16.28
CA ARG A 88 9.53 -3.43 14.83
C ARG A 88 8.68 -2.32 14.22
N PHE A 89 7.44 -2.15 14.68
CA PHE A 89 6.58 -1.06 14.24
C PHE A 89 7.19 0.32 14.58
N LYS A 90 7.69 0.50 15.81
CA LYS A 90 8.38 1.73 16.23
C LYS A 90 9.65 1.99 15.43
N GLU A 91 10.43 0.97 15.09
CA GLU A 91 11.60 1.11 14.24
C GLU A 91 11.23 1.72 12.89
N ILE A 92 10.19 1.20 12.23
CA ILE A 92 9.76 1.69 10.92
C ILE A 92 9.20 3.12 11.03
N LEU A 93 8.45 3.44 12.09
CA LEU A 93 7.94 4.80 12.30
C LEU A 93 9.04 5.86 12.51
N ASN A 94 10.19 5.44 13.05
CA ASN A 94 11.33 6.33 13.32
C ASN A 94 12.42 6.25 12.23
N ASP A 95 12.20 5.49 11.16
CA ASP A 95 13.13 5.38 10.04
C ASP A 95 12.83 6.43 8.96
N ASP A 96 13.89 7.00 8.39
CA ASP A 96 13.79 7.94 7.27
C ASP A 96 13.47 7.22 5.94
N LYS A 97 13.80 5.93 5.85
CA LYS A 97 13.60 5.12 4.63
C LYS A 97 12.30 4.32 4.66
N GLY A 98 11.90 3.85 5.83
CA GLY A 98 10.67 3.12 6.07
C GLY A 98 9.46 4.04 6.21
N LYS A 99 8.33 3.66 5.62
CA LYS A 99 7.03 4.30 5.82
C LYS A 99 5.94 3.27 5.98
N ILE A 100 4.94 3.59 6.80
CA ILE A 100 3.71 2.82 6.92
C ILE A 100 2.57 3.73 6.50
N PHE A 101 1.83 3.32 5.48
CA PHE A 101 0.62 4.00 5.05
C PHE A 101 -0.60 3.19 5.47
N VAL A 102 -1.64 3.88 5.92
CA VAL A 102 -2.90 3.29 6.33
C VAL A 102 -4.06 3.87 5.55
N VAL A 103 -5.10 3.05 5.41
CA VAL A 103 -6.39 3.45 4.89
C VAL A 103 -7.39 3.41 6.03
N GLU A 104 -7.99 4.56 6.33
CA GLU A 104 -8.96 4.75 7.40
C GLU A 104 -10.35 4.99 6.81
N ASP A 105 -11.35 4.29 7.33
CA ASP A 105 -12.75 4.44 6.92
C ASP A 105 -13.47 5.59 7.66
N SER A 106 -14.75 5.79 7.38
CA SER A 106 -15.56 6.84 8.03
C SER A 106 -15.80 6.63 9.53
N ASN A 107 -15.55 5.42 10.05
CA ASN A 107 -15.66 5.08 11.46
C ASN A 107 -14.32 5.22 12.19
N ASN A 108 -13.29 5.72 11.53
CA ASN A 108 -11.90 5.76 11.99
C ASN A 108 -11.28 4.36 12.17
N GLU A 109 -11.79 3.34 11.47
CA GLU A 109 -11.21 2.01 11.45
C GLU A 109 -10.10 1.91 10.39
N ILE A 110 -8.96 1.32 10.74
CA ILE A 110 -7.90 1.02 9.78
C ILE A 110 -8.27 -0.24 9.01
N ILE A 111 -8.64 -0.08 7.75
CA ILE A 111 -9.15 -1.16 6.88
C ILE A 111 -8.10 -1.69 5.89
N ALA A 112 -6.97 -1.01 5.75
CA ALA A 112 -5.82 -1.47 4.98
C ALA A 112 -4.53 -0.79 5.45
N TYR A 113 -3.40 -1.43 5.19
CA TYR A 113 -2.08 -0.84 5.40
C TYR A 113 -1.11 -1.28 4.30
N SER A 114 0.00 -0.55 4.22
CA SER A 114 1.18 -0.98 3.48
C SER A 114 2.44 -0.50 4.18
N ILE A 115 3.45 -1.38 4.23
CA ILE A 115 4.80 -1.06 4.67
C ILE A 115 5.66 -0.90 3.42
N VAL A 116 6.32 0.25 3.29
CA VAL A 116 7.22 0.54 2.17
C VAL A 116 8.59 0.99 2.67
N GLU A 117 9.62 0.70 1.89
CA GLU A 117 11.00 1.09 2.20
C GLU A 117 11.70 1.64 0.95
N ILE A 118 12.54 2.67 1.13
CA ILE A 118 13.46 3.13 0.08
C ILE A 118 14.69 2.22 0.05
N MET A 119 14.82 1.41 -1.00
CA MET A 119 15.97 0.53 -1.21
C MET A 119 17.01 1.16 -2.14
N THR A 120 18.27 0.79 -1.94
CA THR A 120 19.39 1.14 -2.83
C THR A 120 20.16 -0.12 -3.20
N THR A 121 20.36 -0.37 -4.50
CA THR A 121 21.16 -1.50 -4.95
C THR A 121 22.66 -1.24 -4.76
N ARG A 122 23.46 -2.31 -4.81
CA ARG A 122 24.92 -2.20 -4.76
C ARG A 122 25.44 -1.46 -5.99
N ASN A 123 26.42 -0.58 -5.77
CA ASN A 123 27.17 0.09 -6.83
C ASN A 123 28.49 -0.64 -7.06
N ILE A 124 28.57 -1.46 -8.11
CA ILE A 124 29.77 -2.22 -8.47
C ILE A 124 29.96 -2.20 -10.00
N PRO A 125 31.15 -2.47 -10.57
CA PRO A 125 31.40 -2.30 -12.00
C PRO A 125 30.41 -2.99 -12.95
N ILE A 126 29.79 -4.09 -12.50
CA ILE A 126 28.81 -4.86 -13.25
C ILE A 126 27.33 -4.47 -12.97
N LEU A 127 27.07 -3.61 -11.98
CA LEU A 127 25.72 -3.21 -11.55
C LEU A 127 25.66 -1.71 -11.30
N LYS A 128 24.71 -1.05 -11.98
CA LYS A 128 24.37 0.34 -11.66
C LYS A 128 23.63 0.41 -10.34
N GLU A 129 23.99 1.41 -9.53
CA GLU A 129 23.18 1.81 -8.39
C GLU A 129 21.79 2.25 -8.87
N ARG A 130 20.76 1.78 -8.18
CA ARG A 130 19.36 2.16 -8.38
C ARG A 130 18.76 2.42 -7.01
N LYS A 131 17.95 3.48 -6.93
CA LYS A 131 17.07 3.74 -5.81
C LYS A 131 15.63 3.52 -6.25
N PHE A 132 14.85 2.84 -5.43
CA PHE A 132 13.47 2.50 -5.73
C PHE A 132 12.68 2.36 -4.43
N VAL A 133 11.36 2.52 -4.52
CA VAL A 133 10.47 2.18 -3.41
C VAL A 133 10.17 0.69 -3.49
N TYR A 134 10.26 -0.01 -2.36
CA TYR A 134 9.89 -1.41 -2.23
C TYR A 134 8.65 -1.52 -1.35
N ILE A 135 7.64 -2.27 -1.78
CA ILE A 135 6.49 -2.64 -0.94
C ILE A 135 6.85 -3.95 -0.24
N ASP A 136 7.06 -3.87 1.06
CA ASP A 136 7.32 -5.06 1.90
C ASP A 136 6.01 -5.78 2.24
N ASP A 137 4.97 -5.01 2.52
CA ASP A 137 3.64 -5.54 2.81
C ASP A 137 2.53 -4.63 2.27
N LEU A 138 1.44 -5.23 1.81
CA LEU A 138 0.22 -4.54 1.42
C LEU A 138 -0.96 -5.46 1.69
N CYS A 139 -1.79 -5.06 2.64
CA CYS A 139 -2.97 -5.83 3.02
C CYS A 139 -4.21 -4.94 3.04
N VAL A 140 -5.31 -5.49 2.53
CA VAL A 140 -6.66 -4.96 2.75
C VAL A 140 -7.40 -5.99 3.61
N SER A 141 -8.02 -5.50 4.68
CA SER A 141 -8.90 -6.28 5.56
C SER A 141 -9.81 -7.17 4.73
N SER A 142 -9.89 -8.45 5.10
CA SER A 142 -10.74 -9.44 4.45
C SER A 142 -12.19 -8.96 4.21
N ASN A 143 -12.76 -8.21 5.15
CA ASN A 143 -14.11 -7.62 5.08
C ASN A 143 -14.24 -6.42 4.11
N HIS A 144 -13.13 -5.91 3.61
CA HIS A 144 -13.03 -4.70 2.79
C HIS A 144 -12.40 -4.94 1.41
N ARG A 145 -12.09 -6.20 1.06
CA ARG A 145 -11.53 -6.55 -0.26
C ARG A 145 -12.54 -6.31 -1.38
N ARG A 146 -12.03 -6.21 -2.61
CA ARG A 146 -12.81 -6.01 -3.86
C ARG A 146 -13.62 -4.70 -3.94
N LYS A 147 -13.43 -3.78 -2.99
CA LYS A 147 -14.02 -2.42 -2.97
C LYS A 147 -13.10 -1.32 -3.54
N GLY A 148 -12.04 -1.69 -4.26
CA GLY A 148 -11.07 -0.74 -4.85
C GLY A 148 -10.00 -0.20 -3.90
N ILE A 149 -10.07 -0.47 -2.60
CA ILE A 149 -9.15 0.04 -1.57
C ILE A 149 -7.68 -0.27 -1.87
N GLY A 150 -7.36 -1.53 -2.23
CA GLY A 150 -5.98 -1.91 -2.54
C GLY A 150 -5.41 -1.15 -3.74
N ARG A 151 -6.22 -0.91 -4.78
CA ARG A 151 -5.81 -0.13 -5.97
C ARG A 151 -5.53 1.33 -5.60
N MET A 152 -6.34 1.89 -4.72
CA MET A 152 -6.20 3.26 -4.24
C MET A 152 -4.93 3.42 -3.39
N LEU A 153 -4.69 2.50 -2.44
CA LEU A 153 -3.47 2.48 -1.65
C LEU A 153 -2.22 2.30 -2.52
N PHE A 154 -2.26 1.37 -3.49
CA PHE A 154 -1.16 1.19 -4.43
C PHE A 154 -0.87 2.46 -5.24
N LYS A 155 -1.91 3.14 -5.75
CA LYS A 155 -1.75 4.40 -6.48
C LYS A 155 -1.11 5.48 -5.60
N TYR A 156 -1.53 5.58 -4.34
CA TYR A 156 -0.90 6.49 -3.37
C TYR A 156 0.60 6.22 -3.23
N ILE A 157 1.00 4.94 -3.14
CA ILE A 157 2.41 4.55 -3.06
C ILE A 157 3.17 4.88 -4.36
N VAL A 158 2.56 4.71 -5.53
CA VAL A 158 3.13 5.12 -6.81
C VAL A 158 3.39 6.63 -6.85
N ASP A 159 2.41 7.44 -6.41
CA ASP A 159 2.54 8.89 -6.38
C ASP A 159 3.59 9.33 -5.34
N TYR A 160 3.69 8.63 -4.21
CA TYR A 160 4.78 8.79 -3.24
C TYR A 160 6.15 8.51 -3.85
N ALA A 161 6.33 7.40 -4.56
CA ALA A 161 7.59 7.07 -5.23
C ALA A 161 7.99 8.13 -6.27
N LYS A 162 7.03 8.59 -7.08
CA LYS A 162 7.24 9.66 -8.06
C LYS A 162 7.63 10.98 -7.41
N LYS A 163 6.99 11.35 -6.29
CA LYS A 163 7.32 12.57 -5.54
C LYS A 163 8.76 12.57 -5.02
N LEU A 164 9.29 11.39 -4.70
CA LEU A 164 10.70 11.21 -4.32
C LEU A 164 11.67 11.20 -5.52
N GLY A 165 11.16 11.28 -6.75
CA GLY A 165 11.97 11.19 -7.96
C GLY A 165 12.37 9.77 -8.36
N TYR A 166 11.73 8.75 -7.80
CA TYR A 166 11.97 7.35 -8.18
C TYR A 166 11.01 6.91 -9.28
N ASP A 167 11.54 6.15 -10.24
CA ASP A 167 10.81 5.68 -11.42
C ASP A 167 10.34 4.22 -11.31
N THR A 168 10.79 3.51 -10.27
CA THR A 168 10.53 2.08 -10.10
C THR A 168 9.93 1.81 -8.71
N LEU A 169 8.90 0.97 -8.71
CA LEU A 169 8.27 0.37 -7.53
C LEU A 169 8.44 -1.15 -7.63
N GLU A 170 8.99 -1.78 -6.60
CA GLU A 170 9.26 -3.24 -6.59
C GLU A 170 8.56 -3.90 -5.39
N LEU A 171 8.27 -5.19 -5.49
CA LEU A 171 7.75 -6.01 -4.40
C LEU A 171 8.07 -7.48 -4.65
N THR A 172 7.96 -8.29 -3.61
CA THR A 172 7.99 -9.76 -3.72
C THR A 172 6.61 -10.32 -3.41
N VAL A 173 6.17 -11.29 -4.19
CA VAL A 173 4.94 -12.04 -3.95
C VAL A 173 5.23 -13.53 -4.05
N TRP A 174 4.67 -14.31 -3.12
CA TRP A 174 4.81 -15.77 -3.15
C TRP A 174 4.01 -16.39 -4.29
N GLU A 175 4.57 -17.42 -4.90
CA GLU A 175 3.97 -18.12 -6.04
C GLU A 175 2.59 -18.70 -5.74
N PHE A 176 2.34 -19.16 -4.50
CA PHE A 176 1.02 -19.66 -4.10
C PHE A 176 -0.07 -18.57 -4.10
N ASN A 177 0.32 -17.29 -4.01
CA ASN A 177 -0.60 -16.17 -3.82
C ASN A 177 -1.11 -15.62 -5.16
N SER A 178 -1.79 -16.49 -5.92
CA SER A 178 -2.29 -16.17 -7.26
C SER A 178 -3.23 -14.97 -7.32
N ASP A 179 -3.98 -14.69 -6.24
CA ASP A 179 -4.85 -13.52 -6.13
C ASP A 179 -4.06 -12.22 -6.06
N ALA A 180 -2.97 -12.17 -5.26
CA ALA A 180 -2.10 -11.02 -5.20
C ALA A 180 -1.33 -10.81 -6.52
N ILE A 181 -0.86 -11.89 -7.15
CA ILE A 181 -0.19 -11.82 -8.47
C ILE A 181 -1.11 -11.17 -9.49
N LYS A 182 -2.34 -11.68 -9.67
CA LYS A 182 -3.33 -11.10 -10.59
C LYS A 182 -3.68 -9.66 -10.26
N PHE A 183 -3.75 -9.32 -8.97
CA PHE A 183 -3.98 -7.95 -8.52
C PHE A 183 -2.85 -7.03 -9.00
N TYR A 184 -1.59 -7.36 -8.74
CA TYR A 184 -0.44 -6.54 -9.16
C TYR A 184 -0.29 -6.45 -10.68
N GLU A 185 -0.51 -7.55 -11.42
CA GLU A 185 -0.54 -7.53 -12.88
C GLU A 185 -1.63 -6.60 -13.43
N SER A 186 -2.83 -6.59 -12.81
CA SER A 186 -3.91 -5.65 -13.17
C SER A 186 -3.60 -4.18 -12.87
N LEU A 187 -2.51 -3.91 -12.14
CA LEU A 187 -1.98 -2.57 -11.87
C LEU A 187 -0.79 -2.22 -12.79
N GLY A 188 -0.42 -3.12 -13.70
CA GLY A 188 0.67 -2.93 -14.65
C GLY A 188 2.04 -3.39 -14.14
N MET A 189 2.11 -4.07 -12.99
CA MET A 189 3.37 -4.70 -12.55
C MET A 189 3.69 -5.92 -13.42
N THR A 190 4.97 -6.20 -13.60
CA THR A 190 5.47 -7.36 -14.34
C THR A 190 6.55 -8.08 -13.54
N THR A 191 6.74 -9.37 -13.79
CA THR A 191 7.79 -10.16 -13.13
C THR A 191 9.17 -9.70 -13.56
N LYS A 192 9.98 -9.23 -12.60
CA LYS A 192 11.39 -8.84 -12.83
C LYS A 192 12.36 -10.01 -12.70
N ASN A 193 12.16 -10.88 -11.70
CA ASN A 193 12.95 -12.08 -11.46
C ASN A 193 12.08 -13.15 -10.77
N ARG A 194 12.56 -14.39 -10.72
CA ARG A 194 11.92 -15.51 -10.00
C ARG A 194 12.93 -16.22 -9.12
N ARG A 195 12.51 -16.56 -7.90
CA ARG A 195 13.25 -17.45 -7.01
C ARG A 195 12.79 -18.89 -7.26
N MET A 196 13.74 -19.80 -7.48
CA MET A 196 13.47 -21.22 -7.72
C MET A 196 13.97 -22.04 -6.54
N GLU A 197 13.29 -23.14 -6.22
CA GLU A 197 13.68 -24.08 -5.16
C GLU A 197 13.62 -25.52 -5.66
N LEU A 198 14.52 -26.36 -5.15
CA LEU A 198 14.49 -27.80 -5.28
C LEU A 198 14.54 -28.38 -3.87
N LYS A 199 13.50 -29.12 -3.48
CA LYS A 199 13.48 -29.83 -2.21
C LYS A 199 14.38 -31.06 -2.34
N ILE A 200 15.39 -31.15 -1.48
CA ILE A 200 16.32 -32.28 -1.36
C ILE A 200 15.96 -33.15 -0.17
#